data_AF-A0A9L0JKB6-F1
#
_entry.id   AF-A0A9L0JKB6-F1
#
_cell.length_a   1.000
_cell.length_b   1.000
_cell.length_c   1.000
_cell.angle_alpha   90.00
_cell.angle_beta   90.00
_cell.angle_gamma   90.00
#
_symmetry.space_group_name_H-M   'P 1'
#
loop_
_entity.id
_entity.type
_entity.pdbx_description
1 polymer ?
#
loop_
_entity_poly.entity_id
_entity_poly.type
_entity_poly.pdbx_seq_one_letter_code
_entity_poly.pdbx_strand_id
1 'polypeptide(L)'
;MSCLLQTSFTDPGILPRATVCEAAALEKQIDNTGSSTYRPPPRTREVMINGQIVKLKYCFTCKMFRPPRTSHCSVCDNCVERFDHHCPWVGNCVGRRNYRFFYAFILSLSFLTAFIFACVVTHLTLRSQGSNFLSTLKETPASVLELVICFFSIWSILGLSGFHTYLVASNLTTNEDIKGSWSSKRGGEASVNPYSHKSIITNCCAVLCGPLPPSLIDRRGFVQSDTVLPSPIRSDEPACGAKSDASMVGGHP
;
A
#
# COMPACT_ATOMS: atom_id res chain seq x y z
N MET A 1 -14.81 10.65 9.82
CA MET A 1 -13.98 11.62 9.06
C MET A 1 -12.49 11.56 9.38
N SER A 2 -12.07 11.46 10.65
CA SER A 2 -10.63 11.40 11.02
C SER A 2 -9.82 10.35 10.23
N CYS A 3 -10.28 9.08 10.19
CA CYS A 3 -9.56 8.00 9.48
C CYS A 3 -9.48 8.23 7.96
N LEU A 4 -10.51 8.83 7.34
CA LEU A 4 -10.49 9.19 5.92
C LEU A 4 -9.40 10.24 5.65
N LEU A 5 -9.36 11.30 6.45
CA LEU A 5 -8.37 12.37 6.31
C LEU A 5 -6.95 11.84 6.55
N GLN A 6 -6.77 11.02 7.58
CA GLN A 6 -5.48 10.38 7.84
C GLN A 6 -5.05 9.48 6.68
N THR A 7 -5.97 8.70 6.11
CA THR A 7 -5.65 7.87 4.93
C THR A 7 -5.22 8.73 3.74
N SER A 8 -5.95 9.82 3.49
CA SER A 8 -5.77 10.69 2.33
C SER A 8 -4.50 11.54 2.42
N PHE A 9 -4.20 12.12 3.57
CA PHE A 9 -3.14 13.12 3.73
C PHE A 9 -1.84 12.60 4.38
N THR A 10 -1.83 11.38 4.90
CA THR A 10 -0.60 10.73 5.38
C THR A 10 0.25 10.27 4.21
N ASP A 11 1.56 10.47 4.28
CA ASP A 11 2.49 9.84 3.33
C ASP A 11 2.34 8.32 3.44
N PRO A 12 2.02 7.60 2.35
CA PRO A 12 1.74 6.16 2.39
C PRO A 12 2.98 5.30 2.70
N GLY A 13 4.17 5.90 2.69
CA GLY A 13 5.46 5.20 2.78
C GLY A 13 6.23 5.34 1.47
N ILE A 14 6.29 6.55 0.92
CA ILE A 14 7.05 6.84 -0.29
C ILE A 14 8.54 6.64 0.00
N LEU A 15 9.22 5.89 -0.87
CA LEU A 15 10.66 5.72 -0.85
C LEU A 15 11.33 6.83 -1.67
N PRO A 16 12.39 7.47 -1.16
CA PRO A 16 13.15 8.45 -1.92
C PRO A 16 13.78 7.79 -3.15
N ARG A 17 13.80 8.52 -4.26
CA ARG A 17 14.48 8.07 -5.48
C ARG A 17 15.98 7.94 -5.21
N ALA A 18 16.64 7.07 -5.97
CA ALA A 18 18.10 7.02 -5.95
C ALA A 18 18.67 8.36 -6.44
N THR A 19 19.67 8.86 -5.73
CA THR A 19 20.49 9.99 -6.19
C THR A 19 21.19 9.64 -7.50
N VAL A 20 21.67 10.64 -8.23
CA VAL A 20 22.41 10.43 -9.49
C VAL A 20 23.61 9.49 -9.27
N CYS A 21 24.36 9.68 -8.19
CA CYS A 21 25.51 8.85 -7.84
C CYS A 21 25.10 7.42 -7.47
N GLU A 22 24.06 7.23 -6.64
CA GLU A 22 23.52 5.90 -6.31
C GLU A 22 23.02 5.17 -7.57
N ALA A 23 22.31 5.88 -8.45
CA ALA A 23 21.81 5.34 -9.70
C ALA A 23 22.97 4.90 -10.63
N ALA A 24 24.00 5.74 -10.78
CA ALA A 24 25.18 5.42 -11.59
C ALA A 24 25.96 4.24 -11.03
N ALA A 25 26.13 4.17 -9.71
CA ALA A 25 26.79 3.03 -9.04
C ALA A 25 26.00 1.73 -9.24
N LEU A 26 24.66 1.79 -9.13
CA LEU A 26 23.79 0.64 -9.38
C LEU A 26 23.85 0.17 -10.83
N GLU A 27 23.84 1.10 -11.79
CA GLU A 27 23.96 0.79 -13.23
C GLU A 27 25.31 0.12 -13.53
N LYS A 28 26.42 0.66 -13.01
CA LYS A 28 27.75 0.05 -13.13
C LYS A 28 27.82 -1.37 -12.54
N GLN A 29 27.20 -1.59 -11.37
CA GLN A 29 27.12 -2.93 -10.76
C GLN A 29 26.32 -3.92 -11.62
N ILE A 30 25.21 -3.47 -12.21
CA ILE A 30 24.38 -4.27 -13.09
C ILE A 30 25.19 -4.69 -14.32
N ASP A 31 25.89 -3.75 -14.95
CA ASP A 31 26.67 -4.00 -16.17
C ASP A 31 27.86 -4.94 -15.91
N ASN A 32 28.55 -4.79 -14.78
CA ASN A 32 29.65 -5.68 -14.37
C ASN A 32 29.21 -7.12 -14.09
N THR A 33 27.93 -7.34 -13.78
CA THR A 33 27.37 -8.69 -13.54
C THR A 33 26.96 -9.37 -14.86
N GLY A 34 26.96 -8.65 -15.98
CA GLY A 34 26.69 -9.21 -17.31
C GLY A 34 27.88 -10.03 -17.83
N SER A 35 27.65 -11.31 -18.12
CA SER A 35 28.55 -12.09 -18.98
C SER A 35 28.61 -11.42 -20.37
N SER A 36 29.77 -11.44 -21.03
CA SER A 36 30.08 -10.91 -22.38
C SER A 36 29.24 -11.57 -23.48
N THR A 37 27.93 -11.41 -23.37
CA THR A 37 26.91 -11.91 -24.28
C THR A 37 25.96 -10.75 -24.52
N TYR A 38 25.45 -10.63 -25.74
CA TYR A 38 24.61 -9.51 -26.22
C TYR A 38 23.28 -9.30 -25.45
N ARG A 39 23.02 -10.05 -24.37
CA ARG A 39 21.80 -9.91 -23.56
C ARG A 39 22.07 -8.98 -22.38
N PRO A 40 21.25 -7.94 -22.17
CA PRO A 40 21.39 -7.07 -21.02
C PRO A 40 21.22 -7.90 -19.72
N PRO A 41 22.05 -7.65 -18.69
CA PRO A 41 22.02 -8.39 -17.45
C PRO A 41 20.63 -8.32 -16.78
N PRO A 42 20.18 -9.40 -16.13
CA PRO A 42 18.88 -9.42 -15.47
C PRO A 42 18.84 -8.37 -14.36
N ARG A 43 17.95 -7.38 -14.50
CA ARG A 43 17.73 -6.32 -13.49
C ARG A 43 16.85 -6.81 -12.33
N THR A 44 17.25 -7.95 -11.78
CA THR A 44 16.63 -8.58 -10.61
C THR A 44 17.69 -8.90 -9.58
N ARG A 45 17.39 -8.65 -8.31
CA ARG A 45 18.22 -9.09 -7.18
C ARG A 45 17.43 -10.07 -6.35
N GLU A 46 18.08 -11.06 -5.77
CA GLU A 46 17.44 -12.03 -4.88
C GLU A 46 17.83 -11.72 -3.44
N VAL A 47 16.85 -11.76 -2.55
CA VAL A 47 17.06 -11.61 -1.10
C VAL A 47 16.32 -12.72 -0.36
N MET A 48 16.89 -13.19 0.73
CA MET A 48 16.27 -14.22 1.57
C MET A 48 15.45 -13.55 2.68
N ILE A 49 14.19 -13.94 2.83
CA ILE A 49 13.27 -13.43 3.86
C ILE A 49 12.63 -14.62 4.54
N ASN A 50 12.96 -14.85 5.81
CA ASN A 50 12.43 -15.97 6.60
C ASN A 50 12.55 -17.33 5.88
N GLY A 51 13.69 -17.56 5.22
CA GLY A 51 13.98 -18.78 4.46
C GLY A 51 13.33 -18.86 3.07
N GLN A 52 12.62 -17.83 2.62
CA GLN A 52 12.05 -17.76 1.26
C GLN A 52 12.86 -16.79 0.39
N ILE A 53 13.18 -17.20 -0.84
CA ILE A 53 13.88 -16.35 -1.80
C ILE A 53 12.88 -15.40 -2.47
N VAL A 54 13.11 -14.09 -2.33
CA VAL A 54 12.28 -13.03 -2.91
C VAL A 54 13.05 -12.27 -3.98
N LYS A 55 12.49 -12.25 -5.19
CA LYS A 55 13.04 -11.52 -6.35
C LYS A 55 12.65 -10.04 -6.30
N LEU A 56 13.62 -9.18 -6.05
CA LEU A 56 13.52 -7.73 -6.15
C LEU A 56 13.56 -7.28 -7.60
N LYS A 57 12.64 -6.39 -7.97
CA LYS A 57 12.56 -5.80 -9.30
C LYS A 57 13.15 -4.40 -9.30
N TYR A 58 13.92 -4.06 -10.33
CA TYR A 58 14.41 -2.71 -10.52
C TYR A 58 13.29 -1.75 -10.96
N CYS A 59 13.29 -0.53 -10.41
CA CYS A 59 12.41 0.55 -10.83
C CYS A 59 13.16 1.52 -11.73
N PHE A 60 12.75 1.64 -13.00
CA PHE A 60 13.39 2.57 -13.94
C PHE A 60 13.14 4.04 -13.60
N THR A 61 11.95 4.36 -13.08
CA THR A 61 11.57 5.73 -12.74
C THR A 61 12.24 6.24 -11.48
N CYS A 62 12.33 5.39 -10.44
CA CYS A 62 12.94 5.75 -9.16
C CYS A 62 14.43 5.37 -9.07
N LYS A 63 14.97 4.72 -10.11
CA LYS A 63 16.37 4.29 -10.26
C LYS A 63 16.93 3.44 -9.10
N MET A 64 16.07 2.61 -8.50
CA MET A 64 16.41 1.78 -7.35
C MET A 64 15.87 0.36 -7.51
N PHE A 65 16.52 -0.61 -6.86
CA PHE A 65 15.90 -1.91 -6.62
C PHE A 65 14.79 -1.75 -5.58
N ARG A 66 13.57 -2.16 -5.93
CA ARG A 66 12.42 -2.05 -5.05
C ARG A 66 12.62 -2.99 -3.86
N PRO A 67 12.62 -2.51 -2.61
CA PRO A 67 12.64 -3.36 -1.44
C PRO A 67 11.48 -4.37 -1.46
N PRO A 68 11.54 -5.42 -0.64
CA PRO A 68 10.45 -6.38 -0.55
C PRO A 68 9.10 -5.70 -0.31
N ARG A 69 8.03 -6.23 -0.95
CA ARG A 69 6.66 -5.71 -0.90
C ARG A 69 6.48 -4.27 -1.41
N THR A 70 7.49 -3.68 -2.05
CA THR A 70 7.40 -2.33 -2.66
C THR A 70 6.93 -2.43 -4.11
N SER A 71 6.01 -1.55 -4.51
CA SER A 71 5.62 -1.37 -5.91
C SER A 71 5.66 0.10 -6.30
N HIS A 72 5.94 0.35 -7.57
CA HIS A 72 5.84 1.70 -8.15
C HIS A 72 4.39 1.92 -8.59
N CYS A 73 3.78 2.99 -8.11
CA CYS A 73 2.50 3.48 -8.58
C CYS A 73 2.75 4.52 -9.67
N SER A 74 2.28 4.26 -10.90
CA SER A 74 2.41 5.22 -12.01
C SER A 74 1.55 6.46 -11.83
N VAL A 75 0.43 6.37 -11.10
CA VAL A 75 -0.47 7.50 -10.84
C VAL A 75 0.18 8.50 -9.88
N CYS A 76 0.77 8.00 -8.79
CA CYS A 76 1.48 8.84 -7.83
C CYS A 76 2.95 9.07 -8.20
N ASP A 77 3.44 8.46 -9.27
CA ASP A 77 4.83 8.46 -9.74
C ASP A 77 5.88 8.22 -8.63
N ASN A 78 5.61 7.25 -7.77
CA ASN A 78 6.46 6.96 -6.61
C ASN A 78 6.48 5.46 -6.28
N CYS A 79 7.63 5.00 -5.79
CA CYS A 79 7.72 3.70 -5.13
C CYS A 79 7.16 3.81 -3.71
N VAL A 80 6.20 2.96 -3.37
CA VAL A 80 5.54 2.94 -2.06
C VAL A 80 5.87 1.63 -1.36
N GLU A 81 6.38 1.74 -0.13
CA GLU A 81 6.68 0.59 0.72
C GLU A 81 5.39 -0.12 1.14
N ARG A 82 5.45 -1.47 1.15
CA ARG A 82 4.30 -2.35 1.44
C ARG A 82 3.05 -1.87 0.69
N PHE A 83 3.21 -1.63 -0.60
CA PHE A 83 2.17 -1.09 -1.47
C PHE A 83 0.98 -2.04 -1.52
N ASP A 84 -0.20 -1.50 -1.19
CA ASP A 84 -1.45 -2.23 -1.28
C ASP A 84 -2.16 -1.95 -2.59
N HIS A 85 -2.55 -0.70 -2.81
CA HIS A 85 -3.16 -0.23 -4.05
C HIS A 85 -3.14 1.30 -4.13
N HIS A 86 -3.44 1.85 -5.31
CA HIS A 86 -3.82 3.26 -5.44
C HIS A 86 -5.33 3.37 -5.31
N CYS A 87 -5.81 4.21 -4.41
CA CYS A 87 -7.25 4.36 -4.15
C CYS A 87 -7.73 5.73 -4.65
N PRO A 88 -8.52 5.77 -5.74
CA PRO A 88 -9.05 7.03 -6.26
C PRO A 88 -9.94 7.77 -5.26
N TRP A 89 -10.66 7.03 -4.40
CA TRP A 89 -11.61 7.59 -3.42
C TRP A 89 -10.95 8.43 -2.33
N VAL A 90 -9.70 8.12 -2.00
CA VAL A 90 -8.90 8.89 -1.01
C VAL A 90 -7.84 9.76 -1.70
N GLY A 91 -7.75 9.71 -3.04
CA GLY A 91 -6.77 10.46 -3.84
C GLY A 91 -5.31 10.14 -3.50
N ASN A 92 -5.01 8.96 -2.96
CA ASN A 92 -3.68 8.60 -2.47
C ASN A 92 -3.42 7.09 -2.62
N CYS A 93 -2.15 6.69 -2.59
CA CYS A 93 -1.79 5.28 -2.41
C CYS A 93 -2.15 4.83 -0.99
N VAL A 94 -2.50 3.55 -0.85
CA VAL A 94 -2.58 2.86 0.43
C VAL A 94 -1.32 1.98 0.54
N GLY A 95 -0.53 2.20 1.59
CA GLY A 95 0.76 1.56 1.80
C GLY A 95 1.13 1.45 3.28
N ARG A 96 2.41 1.19 3.56
CA ARG A 96 2.93 0.87 4.89
C ARG A 96 2.47 1.80 6.02
N ARG A 97 2.40 3.11 5.76
CA ARG A 97 2.20 4.14 6.79
C ARG A 97 0.73 4.54 6.98
N ASN A 98 -0.12 4.38 5.98
CA ASN A 98 -1.53 4.79 6.06
C ASN A 98 -2.53 3.62 6.04
N TYR A 99 -2.09 2.38 5.82
CA TYR A 99 -2.97 1.21 5.75
C TYR A 99 -3.87 1.04 6.99
N ARG A 100 -3.36 1.27 8.20
CA ARG A 100 -4.18 1.15 9.43
C ARG A 100 -5.35 2.12 9.46
N PHE A 101 -5.15 3.34 8.94
CA PHE A 101 -6.18 4.36 8.86
C PHE A 101 -7.18 4.00 7.76
N PHE A 102 -6.71 3.46 6.63
CA PHE A 102 -7.58 2.97 5.57
C PHE A 102 -8.49 1.84 6.08
N TYR A 103 -7.90 0.87 6.79
CA TYR A 103 -8.65 -0.24 7.38
C TYR A 103 -9.69 0.24 8.42
N ALA A 104 -9.30 1.14 9.33
CA ALA A 104 -10.24 1.73 10.28
C ALA A 104 -11.31 2.58 9.57
N PHE A 105 -10.98 3.26 8.48
CA PHE A 105 -11.92 4.00 7.65
C PHE A 105 -12.98 3.08 7.03
N ILE A 106 -12.59 2.00 6.36
CA ILE A 106 -13.56 1.09 5.72
C ILE A 106 -14.43 0.37 6.76
N LEU A 107 -13.87 -0.03 7.92
CA LEU A 107 -14.66 -0.63 8.99
C LEU A 107 -15.65 0.36 9.59
N SER A 108 -15.22 1.57 9.92
CA SER A 108 -16.12 2.59 10.44
C SER A 108 -17.20 2.99 9.42
N LEU A 109 -16.86 3.00 8.13
CA LEU A 109 -17.82 3.21 7.05
C LEU A 109 -18.83 2.05 6.93
N SER A 110 -18.39 0.81 7.10
CA SER A 110 -19.28 -0.36 7.16
C SER A 110 -20.29 -0.25 8.30
N PHE A 111 -19.82 0.04 9.52
CA PHE A 111 -20.69 0.19 10.68
C PHE A 111 -21.66 1.36 10.51
N LEU A 112 -21.18 2.50 10.03
CA LEU A 112 -22.01 3.68 9.79
C LEU A 112 -23.10 3.38 8.75
N THR A 113 -22.75 2.73 7.63
CA THR A 113 -23.70 2.40 6.57
C THR A 113 -24.77 1.42 7.07
N ALA A 114 -24.38 0.39 7.83
CA ALA A 114 -25.31 -0.56 8.41
C ALA A 114 -26.24 0.10 9.45
N PHE A 115 -25.68 0.98 10.30
CA PHE A 115 -26.44 1.73 11.29
C PHE A 115 -27.48 2.63 10.63
N ILE A 116 -27.06 3.44 9.64
CA ILE A 116 -27.98 4.31 8.88
C ILE A 116 -29.07 3.49 8.20
N PHE A 117 -28.71 2.39 7.53
CA PHE A 117 -29.69 1.51 6.88
C PHE A 117 -30.73 1.00 7.88
N ALA A 118 -30.31 0.54 9.07
CA ALA A 118 -31.22 0.09 10.12
C ALA A 118 -32.12 1.23 10.65
N CYS A 119 -31.58 2.43 10.84
CA CYS A 119 -32.34 3.61 11.26
C CYS A 119 -33.41 3.98 10.23
N VAL A 120 -33.07 3.99 8.94
CA VAL A 120 -34.02 4.32 7.86
C VAL A 120 -35.13 3.29 7.74
N VAL A 121 -34.78 2.00 7.79
CA VAL A 121 -35.77 0.91 7.78
C VAL A 121 -36.71 1.04 8.99
N THR A 122 -36.16 1.30 10.18
CA THR A 122 -36.96 1.49 11.39
C THR A 122 -37.88 2.71 11.28
N HIS A 123 -37.37 3.84 10.79
CA HIS A 123 -38.15 5.06 10.59
C HIS A 123 -39.33 4.85 9.63
N LEU A 124 -39.08 4.24 8.47
CA LEU A 124 -40.13 3.94 7.48
C LEU A 124 -41.16 2.95 8.03
N THR A 125 -40.71 1.93 8.77
CA THR A 125 -41.60 0.93 9.38
C THR A 125 -42.54 1.59 10.39
N LEU A 126 -42.02 2.39 11.32
CA LEU A 126 -42.83 3.07 12.33
C LEU A 126 -43.81 4.07 11.71
N ARG A 127 -43.41 4.80 10.66
CA ARG A 127 -44.30 5.74 9.95
C ARG A 127 -45.41 5.03 9.17
N SER A 128 -45.11 3.86 8.61
CA SER A 128 -46.08 3.03 7.89
C SER A 128 -47.12 2.36 8.79
N GLN A 129 -46.95 2.40 10.11
CA GLN A 129 -47.99 1.96 11.05
C GLN A 129 -49.10 3.01 11.22
N GLY A 130 -48.76 4.30 11.10
CA GLY A 130 -49.71 5.41 11.25
C GLY A 130 -50.35 5.87 9.94
N SER A 131 -49.88 5.39 8.80
CA SER A 131 -50.39 5.75 7.47
C SER A 131 -50.15 4.61 6.47
N ASN A 132 -50.74 4.67 5.28
CA ASN A 132 -50.44 3.69 4.24
C ASN A 132 -48.95 3.73 3.84
N PHE A 133 -48.37 2.58 3.47
CA PHE A 133 -46.96 2.51 3.07
C PHE A 133 -46.63 3.47 1.91
N LEU A 134 -47.50 3.55 0.91
CA LEU A 134 -47.30 4.42 -0.25
C LEU A 134 -47.36 5.92 0.11
N SER A 135 -48.19 6.32 1.09
CA SER A 135 -48.19 7.71 1.56
C SER A 135 -46.92 8.02 2.35
N THR A 136 -46.47 7.10 3.20
CA THR A 136 -45.20 7.24 3.94
C THR A 136 -44.02 7.49 2.99
N LEU A 137 -43.91 6.73 1.90
CA LEU A 137 -42.83 6.91 0.92
C LEU A 137 -42.88 8.29 0.23
N LYS A 138 -44.08 8.78 -0.09
CA LYS A 138 -44.27 10.10 -0.72
C LYS A 138 -43.96 11.25 0.24
N GLU A 139 -44.29 11.08 1.52
CA GLU A 139 -44.06 12.08 2.57
C GLU A 139 -42.60 12.14 3.04
N THR A 140 -41.82 11.06 2.83
CA THR A 140 -40.43 10.94 3.32
C THR A 140 -39.41 10.67 2.21
N PRO A 141 -39.35 11.49 1.14
CA PRO A 141 -38.48 11.23 -0.01
C PRO A 141 -36.98 11.14 0.36
N ALA A 142 -36.54 11.86 1.40
CA ALA A 142 -35.18 11.79 1.90
C ALA A 142 -34.82 10.39 2.44
N SER A 143 -35.71 9.78 3.24
CA SER A 143 -35.52 8.42 3.76
C SER A 143 -35.51 7.39 2.63
N VAL A 144 -36.32 7.58 1.59
CA VAL A 144 -36.31 6.72 0.40
C VAL A 144 -34.99 6.82 -0.34
N LEU A 145 -34.49 8.04 -0.57
CA LEU A 145 -33.20 8.27 -1.21
C LEU A 145 -32.05 7.63 -0.41
N GLU A 146 -32.05 7.83 0.91
CA GLU A 146 -31.05 7.24 1.81
C GLU A 146 -31.10 5.71 1.80
N LEU A 147 -32.30 5.12 1.84
CA LEU A 147 -32.48 3.67 1.74
C LEU A 147 -31.88 3.11 0.46
N VAL A 148 -32.14 3.78 -0.68
CA VAL A 148 -31.61 3.39 -1.99
C VAL A 148 -30.08 3.45 -2.01
N ILE A 149 -29.50 4.57 -1.55
CA ILE A 149 -28.04 4.74 -1.48
C ILE A 149 -27.41 3.66 -0.60
N CYS A 150 -27.96 3.43 0.59
CA CYS A 150 -27.46 2.42 1.51
C CYS A 150 -27.59 1.00 0.95
N PHE A 151 -28.71 0.66 0.30
CA PHE A 151 -28.95 -0.67 -0.27
C PHE A 151 -27.90 -1.05 -1.32
N PHE A 152 -27.54 -0.13 -2.23
CA PHE A 152 -26.51 -0.39 -3.23
C PHE A 152 -25.09 -0.34 -2.64
N SER A 153 -24.86 0.51 -1.65
CA SER A 153 -23.52 0.70 -1.08
C SER A 153 -23.12 -0.39 -0.09
N ILE A 154 -24.06 -0.96 0.67
CA ILE A 154 -23.77 -1.87 1.78
C ILE A 154 -23.03 -3.14 1.33
N TRP A 155 -23.44 -3.74 0.21
CA TRP A 155 -22.81 -4.95 -0.32
C TRP A 155 -21.36 -4.70 -0.72
N SER A 156 -21.10 -3.57 -1.38
CA SER A 156 -19.75 -3.18 -1.81
C SER A 156 -18.85 -2.88 -0.60
N ILE A 157 -19.35 -2.10 0.35
CA ILE A 157 -18.58 -1.67 1.53
C ILE A 157 -18.31 -2.84 2.48
N LEU A 158 -19.29 -3.71 2.74
CA LEU A 158 -19.08 -4.91 3.56
C LEU A 158 -18.15 -5.91 2.87
N GLY A 159 -18.29 -6.10 1.56
CA GLY A 159 -17.39 -6.96 0.78
C GLY A 159 -15.95 -6.48 0.85
N LEU A 160 -15.71 -5.17 0.68
CA LEU A 160 -14.38 -4.57 0.79
C LEU A 160 -13.80 -4.74 2.20
N SER A 161 -14.59 -4.47 3.25
CA SER A 161 -14.15 -4.67 4.64
C SER A 161 -13.83 -6.14 4.94
N GLY A 162 -14.64 -7.08 4.45
CA GLY A 162 -14.37 -8.51 4.59
C GLY A 162 -13.08 -8.93 3.88
N PHE A 163 -12.88 -8.47 2.64
CA PHE A 163 -11.67 -8.75 1.87
C PHE A 163 -10.40 -8.22 2.58
N HIS A 164 -10.42 -6.97 3.04
CA HIS A 164 -9.27 -6.43 3.78
C HIS A 164 -9.07 -7.09 5.15
N THR A 165 -10.14 -7.56 5.80
CA THR A 165 -10.03 -8.37 7.03
C THR A 165 -9.27 -9.67 6.75
N TYR A 166 -9.59 -10.35 5.64
CA TYR A 166 -8.85 -11.54 5.19
C TYR A 166 -7.37 -11.24 4.93
N LEU A 167 -7.07 -10.14 4.22
CA LEU A 167 -5.69 -9.75 3.92
C LEU A 167 -4.89 -9.46 5.20
N VAL A 168 -5.49 -8.73 6.15
CA VAL A 168 -4.88 -8.45 7.45
C VAL A 168 -4.62 -9.74 8.23
N ALA A 169 -5.62 -10.62 8.31
CA ALA A 169 -5.51 -11.92 8.99
C ALA A 169 -4.42 -12.82 8.37
N SER A 170 -4.12 -12.64 7.08
CA SER A 170 -3.11 -13.41 6.33
C SER A 170 -1.77 -12.70 6.17
N ASN A 171 -1.62 -11.47 6.70
CA ASN A 171 -0.51 -10.55 6.45
C ASN A 171 -0.16 -10.40 4.94
N LEU A 172 -1.18 -10.24 4.11
CA LEU A 172 -1.07 -9.98 2.68
C LEU A 172 -1.43 -8.53 2.37
N THR A 173 -0.90 -8.03 1.27
CA THR A 173 -1.41 -6.83 0.60
C THR A 173 -2.31 -7.25 -0.56
N THR A 174 -3.25 -6.38 -0.95
CA THR A 174 -4.09 -6.57 -2.15
C THR A 174 -3.23 -6.84 -3.38
N ASN A 175 -2.13 -6.10 -3.52
CA ASN A 175 -1.20 -6.27 -4.62
C ASN A 175 -0.51 -7.67 -4.64
N GLU A 176 -0.19 -8.25 -3.48
CA GLU A 176 0.40 -9.59 -3.39
C GLU A 176 -0.63 -10.68 -3.69
N ASP A 177 -1.85 -10.51 -3.19
CA ASP A 177 -2.96 -11.44 -3.39
C ASP A 177 -3.37 -11.53 -4.88
N ILE A 178 -3.61 -10.38 -5.52
CA ILE A 178 -3.96 -10.31 -6.95
C ILE A 178 -2.85 -10.88 -7.83
N LYS A 179 -1.58 -10.62 -7.47
CA LYS A 179 -0.45 -11.19 -8.20
C LYS A 179 -0.24 -12.67 -7.90
N GLY A 180 -0.98 -13.26 -6.95
CA GLY A 180 -0.77 -14.62 -6.49
C GLY A 180 0.69 -14.86 -6.06
N SER A 181 1.32 -13.87 -5.42
CA SER A 181 2.75 -13.87 -5.09
C SER A 181 3.17 -15.06 -4.24
N TRP A 182 2.23 -15.63 -3.48
CA TRP A 182 2.44 -16.76 -2.57
C TRP A 182 1.44 -17.89 -2.85
N SER A 183 0.91 -17.97 -4.08
CA SER A 183 -0.03 -19.02 -4.45
C SER A 183 0.71 -20.30 -4.83
N SER A 184 0.36 -21.41 -4.18
CA SER A 184 0.91 -22.76 -4.44
C SER A 184 0.77 -23.21 -5.90
N LYS A 185 -0.16 -22.61 -6.68
CA LYS A 185 -0.41 -22.98 -8.09
C LYS A 185 0.62 -22.44 -9.09
N ARG A 186 1.55 -21.55 -8.70
CA ARG A 186 2.38 -20.78 -9.65
C ARG A 186 3.83 -21.22 -9.84
N GLY A 187 4.30 -22.29 -9.19
CA GLY A 187 5.65 -22.85 -9.43
C GLY A 187 6.11 -23.73 -8.26
N GLY A 188 6.84 -24.80 -8.57
CA GLY A 188 7.26 -25.84 -7.63
C GLY A 188 7.94 -25.33 -6.35
N GLU A 189 7.75 -26.08 -5.27
CA GLU A 189 7.83 -25.68 -3.86
C GLU A 189 6.67 -24.78 -3.42
N ALA A 190 5.94 -25.22 -2.38
CA ALA A 190 4.84 -24.45 -1.82
C ALA A 190 5.38 -23.12 -1.29
N SER A 191 5.34 -22.05 -2.09
CA SER A 191 5.75 -20.71 -1.66
C SER A 191 4.88 -20.26 -0.50
N VAL A 192 5.40 -20.40 0.72
CA VAL A 192 4.70 -20.00 1.94
C VAL A 192 4.89 -18.50 2.08
N ASN A 193 3.84 -17.75 2.42
CA ASN A 193 3.94 -16.32 2.71
C ASN A 193 4.97 -16.09 3.84
N PRO A 194 6.17 -15.53 3.56
CA PRO A 194 7.23 -15.38 4.55
C PRO A 194 6.90 -14.33 5.62
N TYR A 195 5.88 -13.50 5.40
CA TYR A 195 5.48 -12.44 6.32
C TYR A 195 4.37 -12.89 7.28
N SER A 196 3.78 -14.08 7.09
CA SER A 196 2.75 -14.58 7.99
C SER A 196 3.34 -15.11 9.29
N HIS A 197 2.78 -14.69 10.42
CA HIS A 197 3.11 -15.21 11.74
C HIS A 197 2.38 -16.54 12.06
N LYS A 198 1.66 -17.14 11.10
CA LYS A 198 0.84 -18.36 11.26
C LYS A 198 -0.26 -18.26 12.33
N SER A 199 -0.52 -17.05 12.85
CA SER A 199 -1.56 -16.72 13.81
C SER A 199 -2.31 -15.50 13.33
N ILE A 200 -3.65 -15.61 13.24
CA ILE A 200 -4.53 -14.53 12.79
C ILE A 200 -4.36 -13.31 13.68
N ILE A 201 -4.38 -13.50 15.01
CA ILE A 201 -4.28 -12.40 15.98
C ILE A 201 -2.93 -11.72 15.85
N THR A 202 -1.84 -12.49 15.75
CA THR A 202 -0.49 -11.94 15.62
C THR A 202 -0.33 -11.17 14.31
N ASN A 203 -0.89 -11.67 13.21
CA ASN A 203 -0.94 -10.96 11.94
C ASN A 203 -1.71 -9.63 12.07
N CYS A 204 -2.92 -9.66 12.63
CA CYS A 204 -3.71 -8.45 12.87
C CYS A 204 -2.94 -7.42 13.70
N CYS A 205 -2.32 -7.84 14.81
CA CYS A 205 -1.53 -6.95 15.66
C CYS A 205 -0.30 -6.39 14.93
N ALA A 206 0.43 -7.21 14.19
CA ALA A 206 1.60 -6.78 13.42
C ALA A 206 1.23 -5.71 12.37
N VAL A 207 0.07 -5.87 11.73
CA VAL A 207 -0.40 -4.96 10.67
C VAL A 207 -1.04 -3.68 11.21
N LEU A 208 -1.87 -3.79 12.25
CA LEU A 208 -2.72 -2.70 12.73
C LEU A 208 -2.15 -1.97 13.96
N CYS A 209 -1.46 -2.70 14.83
CA CYS A 209 -1.03 -2.21 16.15
C CYS A 209 0.47 -1.93 16.24
N GLY A 210 1.27 -2.31 15.24
CA GLY A 210 2.71 -2.04 15.22
C GLY A 210 3.02 -0.53 15.26
N PRO A 211 4.26 -0.14 15.61
CA PRO A 211 4.68 1.26 15.55
C PRO A 211 4.54 1.82 14.14
N LEU A 212 4.21 3.11 14.04
CA LEU A 212 4.16 3.81 12.76
C LEU A 212 5.59 4.20 12.35
N PRO A 213 6.14 3.69 11.24
CA PRO A 213 7.48 4.07 10.82
C PRO A 213 7.53 5.56 10.42
N PRO A 214 8.69 6.22 10.60
CA PRO A 214 8.87 7.61 10.19
C PRO A 214 8.72 7.77 8.68
N SER A 215 8.48 9.01 8.22
CA SER A 215 8.54 9.30 6.79
C SER A 215 10.00 9.30 6.34
N LEU A 216 10.28 8.74 5.17
CA LEU A 216 11.59 8.86 4.54
C LEU A 216 11.68 10.10 3.63
N ILE A 217 10.60 10.86 3.50
CA ILE A 217 10.53 12.07 2.70
C ILE A 217 10.54 13.28 3.62
N ASP A 218 11.54 14.14 3.44
CA ASP A 218 11.52 15.46 4.03
C ASP A 218 10.64 16.40 3.19
N ARG A 219 9.40 16.59 3.64
CA ARG A 219 8.42 17.47 2.98
C ARG A 219 8.75 18.96 3.12
N ARG A 220 9.61 19.33 4.06
CA ARG A 220 9.96 20.73 4.36
C ARG A 220 11.40 21.07 3.97
N GLY A 221 12.18 20.07 3.58
CA GLY A 221 13.54 20.22 3.13
C GLY A 221 13.64 21.03 1.84
N PHE A 222 14.77 21.71 1.67
CA PHE A 222 15.10 22.35 0.41
C PHE A 222 15.42 21.29 -0.64
N VAL A 223 14.91 21.49 -1.86
CA VAL A 223 15.31 20.69 -3.01
C VAL A 223 16.79 20.95 -3.24
N GLN A 224 17.63 19.93 -3.08
CA GLN A 224 19.01 20.00 -3.54
C GLN A 224 18.96 20.07 -5.05
N SER A 225 19.48 21.16 -5.63
CA SER A 225 19.70 21.24 -7.07
C SER A 225 20.59 20.06 -7.48
N ASP A 226 20.18 19.33 -8.51
CA ASP A 226 21.01 18.34 -9.18
C ASP A 226 22.25 19.07 -9.71
N THR A 227 23.28 19.21 -8.88
CA THR A 227 24.52 19.85 -9.29
C THR A 227 25.11 18.95 -10.35
N VAL A 228 24.93 19.36 -11.61
CA VAL A 228 25.63 18.86 -12.79
C VAL A 228 27.10 18.77 -12.42
N LEU A 229 27.62 17.56 -12.26
CA LEU A 229 29.06 17.39 -12.12
C LEU A 229 29.72 17.95 -13.39
N PRO A 230 30.82 18.70 -13.28
CA PRO A 230 31.57 19.17 -14.44
C PRO A 230 32.07 17.98 -15.28
N SER A 231 32.29 18.23 -16.57
CA SER A 231 32.81 17.32 -17.59
C SER A 231 34.05 16.52 -17.15
N PRO A 232 34.36 15.38 -17.80
CA PRO A 232 35.18 14.34 -17.22
C PRO A 232 36.66 14.73 -17.21
N ILE A 233 37.25 14.86 -16.02
CA ILE A 233 38.70 14.84 -15.86
C ILE A 233 39.05 13.88 -14.72
N ARG A 234 39.73 12.80 -15.13
CA ARG A 234 40.63 11.88 -14.41
C ARG A 234 40.18 11.36 -13.04
N SER A 235 39.96 10.03 -13.03
CA SER A 235 40.39 9.08 -11.99
C SER A 235 40.66 9.70 -10.62
N ASP A 236 39.61 9.85 -9.83
CA ASP A 236 39.59 9.54 -8.40
C ASP A 236 38.11 9.45 -7.98
N GLU A 237 37.79 8.50 -7.10
CA GLU A 237 36.42 8.20 -6.68
C GLU A 237 35.67 9.45 -6.19
N PRO A 238 34.41 9.69 -6.62
CA PRO A 238 33.61 10.74 -6.03
C PRO A 238 33.22 10.31 -4.61
N ALA A 239 33.79 10.98 -3.61
CA ALA A 239 33.34 10.93 -2.23
C ALA A 239 31.93 11.54 -2.15
N CYS A 240 30.90 10.70 -2.27
CA CYS A 240 29.51 11.10 -2.13
C CYS A 240 29.03 10.67 -0.74
N GLY A 241 28.59 11.63 0.07
CA GLY A 241 28.09 11.38 1.42
C GLY A 241 27.00 10.31 1.41
N ALA A 242 27.25 9.20 2.10
CA ALA A 242 26.26 8.17 2.32
C ALA A 242 25.10 8.73 3.14
N LYS A 243 23.85 8.39 2.76
CA LYS A 243 22.74 8.45 3.71
C LYS A 243 23.14 7.58 4.92
N SER A 244 22.83 8.04 6.12
CA SER A 244 22.99 7.19 7.30
C SER A 244 22.15 5.92 7.12
N ASP A 245 22.79 4.75 7.21
CA ASP A 245 22.17 3.42 7.16
C ASP A 245 21.30 3.11 8.40
N ALA A 246 20.56 4.10 8.91
CA ALA A 246 19.69 3.96 10.06
C ALA A 246 18.31 3.36 9.70
N SER A 247 18.12 2.75 8.52
CA SER A 247 16.80 2.25 8.10
C SER A 247 16.79 0.87 7.43
N MET A 248 17.92 0.16 7.40
CA MET A 248 17.99 -1.21 6.84
C MET A 248 18.10 -2.32 7.90
N VAL A 249 18.02 -2.00 9.20
CA VAL A 249 17.84 -3.01 10.24
C VAL A 249 16.39 -3.00 10.70
N GLY A 250 15.54 -3.67 9.93
CA GLY A 250 14.27 -4.17 10.43
C GLY A 250 14.56 -5.27 11.44
N GLY A 251 14.65 -4.90 12.71
CA GLY A 251 14.65 -5.85 13.81
C GLY A 251 13.39 -6.72 13.77
N HIS A 252 13.60 -8.03 13.78
CA HIS A 252 12.63 -9.04 14.18
C HIS A 252 13.30 -9.88 15.28
N PRO A 253 12.55 -10.44 16.24
CA PRO A 253 11.25 -10.04 16.79
C PRO A 253 11.37 -8.98 17.89
#